data_AF-A0A150VTZ0-F1
#
_entry.id   AF-A0A150VTZ0-F1
#
_cell.length_a   1.000
_cell.length_b   1.000
_cell.length_c   1.000
_cell.angle_alpha   90.00
_cell.angle_beta   90.00
_cell.angle_gamma   90.00
#
_symmetry.space_group_name_H-M   'P 1'
#
loop_
_entity.id
_entity.type
_entity.pdbx_description
1 polymer ?
#
loop_
_entity_poly.entity_id
_entity_poly.type
_entity_poly.pdbx_seq_one_letter_code
_entity_poly.pdbx_strand_id
1 'polypeptide(L)'
;MAAKNTAAKTAQPSADELHACECSKYDAVFPDELTEENLESGNYQIFETGCTAQTKRLFAPGHDAKLKSALIKWGALGLDIRRTEAGVATSAEATKHASAFKFGHMVAAGIKRAEDKRLAKLAKAEERAAKKVAKAEPANPIVTAKVGRWERQGTVTNGVFTYTDAKGATKTATKFALIG
;
A
#
# COMPACT_ATOMS: atom_id res chain seq x y z
N MET A 1 25.19 40.08 33.56
CA MET A 1 23.91 40.25 32.83
C MET A 1 23.40 38.87 32.43
N ALA A 2 22.60 38.21 33.27
CA ALA A 2 22.07 36.88 32.98
C ALA A 2 20.65 37.02 32.41
N ALA A 3 20.47 36.72 31.12
CA ALA A 3 19.17 36.74 30.46
C ALA A 3 18.35 35.52 30.91
N LYS A 4 17.24 35.77 31.61
CA LYS A 4 16.26 34.74 31.97
C LYS A 4 15.36 34.48 30.76
N ASN A 5 15.63 33.38 30.06
CA ASN A 5 14.75 32.84 29.02
C ASN A 5 13.41 32.46 29.65
N THR A 6 12.37 33.24 29.34
CA THR A 6 11.00 32.99 29.76
C THR A 6 10.33 32.15 28.68
N ALA A 7 10.20 30.85 28.92
CA ALA A 7 9.43 29.97 28.05
C ALA A 7 7.97 30.42 28.06
N ALA A 8 7.44 30.77 26.89
CA ALA A 8 6.03 31.09 26.70
C ALA A 8 5.18 29.87 27.06
N LYS A 9 4.49 29.95 28.20
CA LYS A 9 3.49 28.99 28.63
C LYS A 9 2.31 29.08 27.67
N THR A 10 2.15 28.08 26.81
CA THR A 10 1.00 27.94 25.90
C THR A 10 -0.29 28.11 26.72
N ALA A 11 -1.09 29.12 26.37
CA ALA A 11 -2.35 29.40 27.04
C ALA A 11 -3.27 28.18 26.92
N GLN A 12 -3.61 27.57 28.06
CA GLN A 12 -4.67 26.56 28.09
C GLN A 12 -6.01 27.28 27.94
N PRO A 13 -6.93 26.81 27.06
CA PRO A 13 -8.27 27.36 26.98
C PRO A 13 -8.97 27.25 28.33
N SER A 14 -9.69 28.30 28.71
CA SER A 14 -10.47 28.35 29.94
C SER A 14 -11.49 27.20 29.95
N ALA A 15 -11.72 26.58 31.11
CA ALA A 15 -12.51 25.34 31.24
C ALA A 15 -13.99 25.47 30.84
N ASP A 16 -14.47 26.68 30.53
CA ASP A 16 -15.86 26.96 30.15
C ASP A 16 -16.10 27.26 28.66
N GLU A 17 -15.05 27.44 27.86
CA GLU A 17 -15.19 27.66 26.43
C GLU A 17 -15.11 26.33 25.65
N LEU A 18 -16.12 26.09 24.82
CA LEU A 18 -16.13 24.99 23.86
C LEU A 18 -15.10 25.26 22.77
N HIS A 19 -14.16 24.34 22.57
CA HIS A 19 -13.20 24.39 21.47
C HIS A 19 -13.41 23.23 20.51
N ALA A 20 -12.97 23.39 19.27
CA ALA A 20 -12.99 22.31 18.29
C ALA A 20 -12.15 21.11 18.77
N CYS A 21 -12.62 19.89 18.51
CA CYS A 21 -11.86 18.69 18.80
C CYS A 21 -10.47 18.78 18.16
N GLU A 22 -9.42 18.40 18.90
CA GLU A 22 -8.06 18.38 18.35
C GLU A 22 -7.96 17.50 17.09
N CYS A 23 -8.75 16.43 17.03
CA CYS A 23 -8.85 15.54 15.87
C CYS A 23 -9.32 16.22 14.58
N SER A 24 -10.11 17.31 14.65
CA SER A 24 -10.60 18.02 13.46
C SER A 24 -9.57 18.95 12.85
N LYS A 25 -8.46 19.21 13.54
CA LYS A 25 -7.39 20.09 13.07
C LYS A 25 -6.43 19.42 12.11
N TYR A 26 -6.58 18.11 11.90
CA TYR A 26 -5.70 17.31 11.07
C TYR A 26 -6.32 16.98 9.74
N ASP A 27 -5.54 17.23 8.69
CA ASP A 27 -5.79 16.75 7.35
C ASP A 27 -4.53 16.05 6.80
N ALA A 28 -4.70 15.31 5.71
CA ALA A 28 -3.59 14.69 4.99
C ALA A 28 -3.81 14.83 3.49
N VAL A 29 -2.74 15.05 2.75
CA VAL A 29 -2.75 15.24 1.29
C VAL A 29 -1.62 14.41 0.67
N PHE A 30 -1.82 13.98 -0.57
CA PHE A 30 -0.73 13.35 -1.33
C PHE A 30 0.34 14.38 -1.66
N PRO A 31 1.62 14.15 -1.30
CA PRO A 31 2.69 15.10 -1.61
C PRO A 31 2.82 15.34 -3.13
N ASP A 32 2.55 14.31 -3.95
CA ASP A 32 2.58 14.39 -5.41
C ASP A 32 1.47 15.27 -6.00
N GLU A 33 0.40 15.52 -5.23
CA GLU A 33 -0.72 16.38 -5.63
C GLU A 33 -0.51 17.85 -5.21
N LEU A 34 0.50 18.17 -4.38
CA LEU A 34 0.88 19.55 -4.04
C LEU A 34 1.76 20.19 -5.13
N THR A 35 1.28 20.22 -6.37
CA THR A 35 1.89 21.03 -7.45
C THR A 35 1.30 22.43 -7.47
N GLU A 36 2.03 23.41 -8.00
CA GLU A 36 1.55 24.81 -8.12
C GLU A 36 0.20 24.86 -8.88
N GLU A 37 0.05 24.06 -9.93
CA GLU A 37 -1.17 23.94 -10.73
C GLU A 37 -2.36 23.37 -9.93
N ASN A 38 -2.12 22.37 -9.08
CA ASN A 38 -3.17 21.77 -8.25
C ASN A 38 -3.54 22.64 -7.05
N LEU A 39 -2.58 23.42 -6.53
CA LEU A 39 -2.82 24.42 -5.51
C LEU A 39 -3.70 25.56 -6.03
N GLU A 40 -3.46 26.01 -7.27
CA GLU A 40 -4.28 27.04 -7.94
C GLU A 40 -5.68 26.53 -8.33
N SER A 41 -5.78 25.30 -8.80
CA SER A 41 -7.05 24.69 -9.23
C SER A 41 -7.85 24.04 -8.08
N GLY A 42 -7.24 23.87 -6.91
CA GLY A 42 -7.85 23.21 -5.75
C GLY A 42 -8.12 21.72 -5.95
N ASN A 43 -7.47 21.09 -6.94
CA ASN A 43 -7.82 19.76 -7.43
C ASN A 43 -6.93 18.68 -6.80
N TYR A 44 -6.91 18.62 -5.46
CA TYR A 44 -6.15 17.64 -4.69
C TYR A 44 -7.02 16.96 -3.64
N GLN A 45 -6.72 15.71 -3.33
CA GLN A 45 -7.50 14.92 -2.40
C GLN A 45 -7.09 15.23 -0.95
N ILE A 46 -8.03 15.80 -0.20
CA ILE A 46 -7.88 16.05 1.23
C ILE A 46 -8.51 14.90 2.01
N PHE A 47 -7.71 14.26 2.87
CA PHE A 47 -8.19 13.29 3.84
C PHE A 47 -8.33 13.95 5.19
N GLU A 48 -9.56 14.06 5.67
CA GLU A 48 -9.85 14.60 6.99
C GLU A 48 -10.29 13.50 7.95
N THR A 49 -10.26 13.78 9.25
CA THR A 49 -10.93 12.93 10.23
C THR A 49 -12.45 13.05 10.15
N GLY A 50 -13.00 14.08 9.49
CA GLY A 50 -14.44 14.35 9.41
C GLY A 50 -15.07 14.64 10.76
N CYS A 51 -14.31 15.22 11.70
CA CYS A 51 -14.83 15.62 13.00
C CYS A 51 -15.30 17.07 12.97
N THR A 52 -16.55 17.31 13.37
CA THR A 52 -17.11 18.66 13.58
C THR A 52 -17.46 18.94 15.04
N ALA A 53 -17.10 18.03 15.96
CA ALA A 53 -17.45 18.13 17.37
C ALA A 53 -16.70 19.27 18.08
N GLN A 54 -17.44 19.99 18.92
CA GLN A 54 -16.91 20.94 19.89
C GLN A 54 -16.96 20.33 21.30
N THR A 55 -15.93 20.59 22.09
CA THR A 55 -15.69 19.91 23.36
C THR A 55 -15.00 20.83 24.35
N LYS A 56 -15.26 20.65 25.65
CA LYS A 56 -14.51 21.29 26.74
C LYS A 56 -13.15 20.61 27.00
N ARG A 57 -12.97 19.39 26.49
CA ARG A 57 -11.74 18.60 26.57
C ARG A 57 -11.02 18.63 25.23
N LEU A 58 -9.71 18.36 25.25
CA LEU A 58 -8.86 18.32 24.06
C LEU A 58 -9.40 17.39 22.94
N PHE A 59 -10.02 16.26 23.32
CA PHE A 59 -10.72 15.37 22.39
C PHE A 59 -12.17 15.16 22.83
N ALA A 60 -13.07 15.03 21.85
CA ALA A 60 -14.38 14.43 22.08
C ALA A 60 -14.21 12.93 22.48
N PRO A 61 -15.17 12.33 23.18
CA PRO A 61 -15.07 10.93 23.61
C PRO A 61 -14.75 9.97 22.44
N GLY A 62 -13.63 9.23 22.55
CA GLY A 62 -13.17 8.26 21.53
C GLY A 62 -12.51 8.85 20.28
N HIS A 63 -12.40 10.18 20.16
CA HIS A 63 -11.81 10.82 18.99
C HIS A 63 -10.27 10.80 18.99
N ASP A 64 -9.64 10.55 20.13
CA ASP A 64 -8.21 10.24 20.23
C ASP A 64 -7.87 8.95 19.46
N ALA A 65 -8.71 7.92 19.59
CA ALA A 65 -8.58 6.68 18.83
C ALA A 65 -8.83 6.90 17.33
N LYS A 66 -9.77 7.79 16.98
CA LYS A 66 -10.03 8.19 15.60
C LYS A 66 -8.80 8.86 14.97
N LEU A 67 -8.23 9.87 15.64
CA LEU A 67 -7.01 10.55 15.19
C LEU A 67 -5.85 9.56 15.07
N LYS A 68 -5.63 8.70 16.09
CA LYS A 68 -4.60 7.66 16.05
C LYS A 68 -4.74 6.75 14.82
N SER A 69 -5.97 6.29 14.53
CA SER A 69 -6.22 5.42 13.37
C SER A 69 -5.98 6.14 12.05
N ALA A 70 -6.35 7.42 11.96
CA ALA A 70 -6.10 8.27 10.80
C ALA A 70 -4.60 8.46 10.56
N LEU A 71 -3.84 8.84 11.59
CA LEU A 71 -2.39 9.03 11.51
C LEU A 71 -1.64 7.75 11.09
N ILE A 72 -2.06 6.57 11.58
CA ILE A 72 -1.48 5.29 11.14
C ILE A 72 -1.77 5.05 9.66
N LYS A 73 -3.01 5.30 9.22
CA LYS A 73 -3.44 5.06 7.85
C LYS A 73 -2.74 6.01 6.88
N TRP A 74 -2.68 7.29 7.21
CA TRP A 74 -2.02 8.33 6.43
C TRP A 74 -0.50 8.14 6.39
N GLY A 75 0.12 7.84 7.54
CA GLY A 75 1.55 7.53 7.60
C GLY A 75 1.92 6.29 6.80
N ALA A 76 1.10 5.23 6.82
CA ALA A 76 1.33 4.03 6.01
C ALA A 76 1.15 4.27 4.50
N LEU A 77 0.41 5.30 4.11
CA LEU A 77 0.25 5.73 2.73
C LEU A 77 1.34 6.73 2.29
N GLY A 78 2.15 7.25 3.23
CA GLY A 78 3.16 8.27 2.95
C GLY A 78 2.57 9.65 2.65
N LEU A 79 1.37 9.94 3.16
CA LEU A 79 0.75 11.27 2.99
C LEU A 79 1.46 12.32 3.82
N ASP A 80 1.46 13.57 3.33
CA ASP A 80 1.86 14.71 4.14
C ASP A 80 0.70 15.10 5.05
N ILE A 81 0.95 15.18 6.36
CA ILE A 81 -0.08 15.42 7.37
C ILE A 81 0.08 16.85 7.86
N ARG A 82 -0.99 17.62 7.77
CA ARG A 82 -1.00 19.00 8.24
C ARG A 82 -1.86 19.13 9.47
N ARG A 83 -1.41 19.99 10.38
CA ARG A 83 -2.16 20.40 11.56
C ARG A 83 -2.42 21.90 11.45
N THR A 84 -3.68 22.27 11.41
CA THR A 84 -4.10 23.67 11.31
C THR A 84 -4.40 24.23 12.70
N GLU A 85 -3.58 25.19 13.14
CA GLU A 85 -3.77 25.91 14.39
C GLU A 85 -3.77 27.41 14.13
N ALA A 86 -4.80 28.12 14.61
CA ALA A 86 -4.92 29.58 14.47
C ALA A 86 -4.71 30.11 13.03
N GLY A 87 -5.14 29.34 12.02
CA GLY A 87 -5.00 29.70 10.60
C GLY A 87 -3.66 29.34 9.97
N VAL A 88 -2.73 28.72 10.71
CA VAL A 88 -1.44 28.26 10.20
C VAL A 88 -1.46 26.74 10.09
N ALA A 89 -1.23 26.23 8.87
CA ALA A 89 -1.05 24.80 8.61
C ALA A 89 0.42 24.42 8.80
N THR A 90 0.70 23.45 9.67
CA THR A 90 2.03 22.90 9.90
C THR A 90 2.08 21.47 9.37
N SER A 91 2.91 21.23 8.35
CA SER A 91 3.14 19.91 7.78
C SER A 91 4.23 19.16 8.55
N ALA A 92 3.99 17.88 8.84
CA ALA A 92 4.98 16.99 9.43
C ALA A 92 4.57 15.52 9.26
N GLU A 93 5.51 14.62 9.49
CA GLU A 93 5.24 13.17 9.53
C GLU A 93 4.25 12.80 10.64
N ALA A 94 3.51 11.70 10.41
CA ALA A 94 2.54 11.15 11.36
C ALA A 94 3.13 10.92 12.77
N THR A 95 4.39 10.49 12.84
CA THR A 95 5.11 10.23 14.09
C THR A 95 5.41 11.52 14.86
N LYS A 96 5.81 12.59 14.16
CA LYS A 96 6.06 13.91 14.75
C LYS A 96 4.76 14.50 15.32
N HIS A 97 3.68 14.48 14.55
CA HIS A 97 2.37 14.92 15.03
C HIS A 97 1.85 14.07 16.20
N ALA A 98 2.07 12.76 16.16
CA ALA A 98 1.65 11.87 17.24
C ALA A 98 2.51 11.97 18.51
N SER A 99 3.73 12.50 18.42
CA SER A 99 4.67 12.62 19.55
C SER A 99 4.16 13.54 20.66
N ALA A 100 3.29 14.51 20.32
CA ALA A 100 2.62 15.37 21.28
C ALA A 100 1.59 14.62 22.15
N PHE A 101 1.22 13.38 21.77
CA PHE A 101 0.20 12.60 22.45
C PHE A 101 0.77 11.32 23.07
N LYS A 102 0.10 10.82 24.12
CA LYS A 102 0.48 9.57 24.82
C LYS A 102 0.45 8.33 23.92
N PHE A 103 -0.19 8.40 22.75
CA PHE A 103 -0.28 7.30 21.78
C PHE A 103 0.77 7.35 20.66
N GLY A 104 1.73 8.27 20.68
CA GLY A 104 2.74 8.40 19.61
C GLY A 104 3.48 7.11 19.27
N HIS A 105 3.87 6.34 20.28
CA HIS A 105 4.50 5.03 20.11
C HIS A 105 3.59 4.01 19.40
N MET A 106 2.26 4.08 19.61
CA MET A 106 1.29 3.22 18.93
C MET A 106 1.17 3.59 17.45
N VAL A 107 1.30 4.87 17.11
CA VAL A 107 1.27 5.33 15.71
C VAL A 107 2.51 4.83 14.97
N ALA A 108 3.70 5.04 15.53
CA ALA A 108 4.94 4.54 14.95
C ALA A 108 4.91 3.01 14.74
N ALA A 109 4.49 2.26 15.76
CA ALA A 109 4.35 0.80 15.65
C ALA A 109 3.26 0.39 14.63
N GLY A 110 2.18 1.15 14.53
CA GLY A 110 1.08 0.92 13.59
C GLY A 110 1.51 1.10 12.14
N ILE A 111 2.28 2.15 11.84
CA ILE A 111 2.82 2.45 10.51
C ILE A 111 3.76 1.32 10.08
N LYS A 112 4.73 0.96 10.92
CA LYS A 112 5.66 -0.15 10.62
C LYS A 112 4.92 -1.46 10.31
N ARG A 113 3.92 -1.83 11.11
CA ARG A 113 3.09 -3.03 10.85
C ARG A 113 2.32 -2.94 9.53
N ALA A 114 1.89 -1.74 9.13
CA ALA A 114 1.18 -1.55 7.86
C ALA A 114 2.13 -1.68 6.67
N GLU A 115 3.34 -1.14 6.78
CA GLU A 115 4.42 -1.29 5.79
C GLU A 115 4.83 -2.75 5.63
N ASP A 116 5.09 -3.46 6.73
CA ASP A 116 5.43 -4.89 6.73
C ASP A 116 4.34 -5.71 6.03
N LYS A 117 3.07 -5.41 6.30
CA LYS A 117 1.92 -6.05 5.63
C LYS A 117 1.86 -5.73 4.14
N ARG A 118 2.22 -4.51 3.73
CA ARG A 118 2.27 -4.12 2.31
C ARG A 118 3.36 -4.90 1.58
N LEU A 119 4.56 -4.95 2.14
CA LEU A 119 5.69 -5.71 1.58
C LEU A 119 5.37 -7.21 1.50
N ALA A 120 4.77 -7.80 2.55
CA ALA A 120 4.36 -9.20 2.54
C ALA A 120 3.28 -9.50 1.48
N LYS A 121 2.37 -8.54 1.20
CA LYS A 121 1.39 -8.67 0.12
C LYS A 121 2.05 -8.59 -1.26
N LEU A 122 3.00 -7.69 -1.45
CA LEU A 122 3.75 -7.57 -2.71
C LEU A 122 4.54 -8.85 -3.01
N ALA A 123 5.31 -9.36 -2.03
CA ALA A 123 6.05 -10.61 -2.18
C ALA A 123 5.13 -11.80 -2.53
N LYS A 124 3.96 -11.90 -1.87
CA LYS A 124 2.96 -12.94 -2.21
C LYS A 124 2.36 -12.75 -3.61
N ALA A 125 2.18 -11.51 -4.06
CA ALA A 125 1.67 -11.23 -5.39
C ALA A 125 2.70 -11.61 -6.46
N GLU A 126 3.98 -11.30 -6.23
CA GLU A 126 5.10 -11.70 -7.10
C GLU A 126 5.26 -13.22 -7.17
N GLU A 127 5.18 -13.92 -6.04
CA GLU A 127 5.24 -15.38 -6.00
C GLU A 127 4.08 -16.01 -6.79
N ARG A 128 2.87 -15.46 -6.65
CA ARG A 128 1.70 -15.90 -7.42
C ARG A 128 1.85 -15.58 -8.91
N ALA A 129 2.43 -14.44 -9.26
CA ALA A 129 2.71 -14.09 -10.65
C ALA A 129 3.72 -15.06 -11.26
N ALA A 130 4.84 -15.33 -10.58
CA ALA A 130 5.85 -16.29 -11.02
C ALA A 130 5.28 -17.71 -11.19
N LYS A 131 4.46 -18.17 -10.24
CA LYS A 131 3.75 -19.47 -10.35
C LYS A 131 2.79 -19.53 -11.54
N LYS A 132 2.12 -18.42 -11.86
CA LYS A 132 1.24 -18.35 -13.04
C LYS A 132 2.05 -18.43 -14.33
N VAL A 133 3.21 -17.76 -14.42
CA VAL A 133 4.09 -17.84 -15.60
C VAL A 133 4.65 -19.27 -15.75
N ALA A 134 5.14 -19.88 -14.67
CA ALA A 134 5.67 -21.25 -14.71
C ALA A 134 4.60 -22.30 -15.06
N LYS A 135 3.34 -22.09 -14.67
CA LYS A 135 2.23 -22.98 -15.03
C LYS A 135 1.67 -22.73 -16.44
N ALA A 136 1.96 -21.56 -17.03
CA ALA A 136 1.52 -21.19 -18.37
C ALA A 136 2.44 -21.71 -19.49
N GLU A 137 3.58 -22.35 -19.15
CA GLU A 137 4.34 -23.12 -20.12
C GLU A 137 3.44 -24.27 -20.61
N PRO A 138 3.08 -24.31 -21.91
CA PRO A 138 2.08 -25.25 -22.38
C PRO A 138 2.63 -26.65 -22.20
N ALA A 139 2.00 -27.43 -21.32
CA ALA A 139 2.11 -28.87 -21.34
C ALA A 139 1.60 -29.32 -22.71
N ASN A 140 2.53 -29.49 -23.66
CA ASN A 140 2.20 -29.94 -25.00
C ASN A 140 1.45 -31.27 -24.84
N PRO A 141 0.20 -31.37 -25.31
CA PRO A 141 -0.57 -32.59 -25.14
C PRO A 141 0.20 -33.75 -25.75
N ILE A 142 0.31 -34.85 -24.99
CA ILE A 142 0.85 -36.10 -25.53
C ILE A 142 -0.17 -36.61 -26.54
N VAL A 143 0.22 -36.64 -27.80
CA VAL A 143 -0.59 -37.10 -28.93
C VAL A 143 0.02 -38.37 -29.53
N THR A 144 -0.84 -39.22 -30.07
CA THR A 144 -0.42 -40.39 -30.85
C THR A 144 -0.29 -39.96 -32.31
N ALA A 145 0.86 -40.22 -32.92
CA ALA A 145 1.11 -39.92 -34.32
C ALA A 145 1.78 -41.09 -35.04
N LYS A 146 1.47 -41.23 -36.32
CA LYS A 146 2.15 -42.15 -37.24
C LYS A 146 3.38 -41.48 -37.83
N VAL A 147 4.55 -42.07 -37.59
CA VAL A 147 5.83 -41.67 -38.16
C VAL A 147 6.32 -42.81 -39.05
N GLY A 148 6.22 -42.61 -40.37
CA GLY A 148 6.47 -43.68 -41.35
C GLY A 148 5.49 -44.84 -41.18
N ARG A 149 5.99 -46.04 -40.87
CA ARG A 149 5.16 -47.24 -40.64
C ARG A 149 4.66 -47.38 -39.19
N TRP A 150 5.25 -46.66 -38.24
CA TRP A 150 5.07 -46.91 -36.80
C TRP A 150 4.21 -45.86 -36.13
N GLU A 151 3.46 -46.27 -35.11
CA GLU A 151 2.67 -45.39 -34.23
C GLU A 151 3.49 -45.08 -32.98
N ARG A 152 3.54 -43.79 -32.61
CA ARG A 152 4.36 -43.28 -31.51
C ARG A 152 3.57 -42.26 -30.72
N GLN A 153 3.77 -42.24 -29.40
CA GLN A 153 3.27 -41.19 -28.52
C GLN A 153 4.36 -40.15 -28.30
N GLY A 154 3.98 -38.88 -28.36
CA GLY A 154 4.92 -37.79 -28.31
C GLY A 154 4.24 -36.44 -28.19
N THR A 155 5.02 -35.38 -28.18
CA THR A 155 4.52 -34.01 -28.12
C THR A 155 4.71 -33.32 -29.47
N VAL A 156 3.70 -32.57 -29.91
CA VAL A 156 3.84 -31.70 -31.09
C VAL A 156 4.07 -30.28 -30.63
N THR A 157 5.15 -29.67 -31.11
CA THR A 157 5.46 -28.26 -30.85
C THR A 157 5.88 -27.62 -32.17
N ASN A 158 5.22 -26.54 -32.57
CA ASN A 158 5.54 -25.79 -33.79
C ASN A 158 5.63 -26.66 -35.06
N GLY A 159 4.75 -27.66 -35.21
CA GLY A 159 4.73 -28.57 -36.37
C GLY A 159 5.82 -29.65 -36.36
N VAL A 160 6.55 -29.81 -35.25
CA VAL A 160 7.54 -30.88 -35.06
C VAL A 160 7.02 -31.86 -34.01
N PHE A 161 6.94 -33.14 -34.38
CA PHE A 161 6.56 -34.22 -33.48
C PHE A 161 7.80 -34.82 -32.81
N THR A 162 7.87 -34.73 -31.48
CA THR A 162 8.98 -35.27 -30.67
C THR A 162 8.51 -36.55 -29.97
N TYR A 163 9.21 -37.66 -30.17
CA TYR A 163 8.85 -38.96 -29.60
C TYR A 163 10.08 -39.75 -29.15
N THR A 164 9.88 -40.69 -28.23
CA THR A 164 10.91 -41.64 -27.82
C THR A 164 10.81 -42.91 -28.68
N ASP A 165 11.93 -43.33 -29.27
CA ASP A 165 11.98 -44.56 -30.05
C ASP A 165 12.07 -45.81 -29.17
N ALA A 166 11.95 -47.00 -29.77
CA ALA A 166 12.00 -48.27 -29.04
C ALA A 166 13.37 -48.55 -28.37
N LYS A 167 14.42 -47.80 -28.73
CA LYS A 167 15.75 -47.88 -28.13
C LYS A 167 15.97 -46.82 -27.04
N GLY A 168 14.92 -46.05 -26.70
CA GLY A 168 14.96 -45.00 -25.69
C GLY A 168 15.53 -43.66 -26.19
N ALA A 169 15.80 -43.51 -27.49
CA ALA A 169 16.34 -42.28 -28.04
C ALA A 169 15.22 -41.29 -28.41
N THR A 170 15.36 -40.03 -28.00
CA THR A 170 14.45 -38.95 -28.40
C THR A 170 14.70 -38.58 -29.87
N LYS A 171 13.63 -38.57 -30.67
CA LYS A 171 13.67 -38.23 -32.10
C LYS A 171 12.59 -37.22 -32.45
N THR A 172 12.87 -36.40 -33.45
CA THR A 172 11.95 -35.42 -34.00
C THR A 172 11.54 -35.80 -35.43
N ALA A 173 10.28 -35.55 -35.78
CA ALA A 173 9.73 -35.78 -37.11
C ALA A 173 8.89 -34.59 -37.57
N THR A 174 9.13 -34.12 -38.79
CA THR A 174 8.34 -33.09 -39.47
C THR A 174 7.26 -33.68 -40.38
N LYS A 175 7.38 -34.96 -40.74
CA LYS A 175 6.38 -35.72 -41.51
C LYS A 175 5.73 -36.75 -40.61
N PHE A 176 4.52 -36.47 -40.14
CA PHE A 176 3.72 -37.37 -39.31
C PHE A 176 2.24 -37.18 -39.63
N ALA A 177 1.43 -38.21 -39.34
CA ALA A 177 -0.02 -38.11 -39.37
C ALA A 177 -0.54 -38.30 -37.95
N LEU A 178 -1.30 -37.34 -37.42
CA LEU A 178 -1.96 -37.51 -36.13
C LEU A 178 -3.01 -38.60 -36.23
N ILE A 179 -2.97 -39.53 -35.28
CA ILE A 179 -4.01 -40.55 -35.11
C ILE A 179 -4.81 -40.10 -33.89
N GLY A 180 -5.94 -39.47 -34.18
CA GLY A 180 -6.98 -39.12 -33.21
C GLY A 180 -8.09 -40.14 -33.27
#